data_AF-A0Z4C7-F1
#
_entry.id   AF-A0Z4C7-F1
#
_cell.length_a   1.000
_cell.length_b   1.000
_cell.length_c   1.000
_cell.angle_alpha   90.00
_cell.angle_beta   90.00
_cell.angle_gamma   90.00
#
_symmetry.space_group_name_H-M   'P 1'
#
loop_
_entity.id
_entity.type
_entity.pdbx_description
1 polymer ?
#
loop_
_entity_poly.entity_id
_entity_poly.type
_entity_poly.pdbx_seq_one_letter_code
_entity_poly.pdbx_strand_id
1 'polypeptide(L)'
;MGSTETYGDHFLVDLHGCDASVIGSVEPTQEALLAAAKRCGSTIIKYFFHQFSPTGVSGVILIAESHFSVHTWPENNFVAVDIYTSGEVMKPDIAIAFLQDAFNAQRVEVFRVTRGQIEAGAIQDHE
;
A
#
# COMPACT_ATOMS: atom_id res chain seq x y z
N MET A 1 -2.83 30.50 -10.06
CA MET A 1 -3.06 29.69 -8.85
C MET A 1 -1.78 28.90 -8.66
N GLY A 2 -1.02 29.16 -7.60
CA GLY A 2 0.28 28.52 -7.41
C GLY A 2 0.10 27.00 -7.26
N SER A 3 0.92 26.22 -7.95
CA SER A 3 0.96 24.77 -7.75
C SER A 3 1.45 24.48 -6.34
N THR A 4 0.63 23.79 -5.55
CA THR A 4 1.06 23.23 -4.27
C THR A 4 1.81 21.95 -4.56
N GLU A 5 3.13 21.93 -4.34
CA GLU A 5 3.92 20.70 -4.44
C GLU A 5 3.70 19.85 -3.18
N THR A 6 3.89 18.54 -3.28
CA THR A 6 3.69 17.61 -2.16
C THR A 6 4.80 16.56 -2.16
N TYR A 7 5.17 16.02 -1.00
CA TYR A 7 6.06 14.86 -0.96
C TYR A 7 5.38 13.56 -1.40
N GLY A 8 4.05 13.55 -1.51
CA GLY A 8 3.29 12.41 -2.06
C GLY A 8 1.91 12.28 -1.44
N ASP A 9 1.23 11.19 -1.80
CA ASP A 9 -0.09 10.82 -1.27
C ASP A 9 -0.04 9.47 -0.60
N HIS A 10 -0.65 9.39 0.58
CA HIS A 10 -0.75 8.20 1.39
C HIS A 10 -2.20 7.71 1.41
N PHE A 11 -2.43 6.53 0.85
CA PHE A 11 -3.73 5.87 0.82
C PHE A 11 -3.77 4.82 1.93
N LEU A 12 -4.68 5.01 2.88
CA LEU A 12 -5.03 4.03 3.90
C LEU A 12 -6.22 3.24 3.36
N VAL A 13 -6.04 1.94 3.19
CA VAL A 13 -6.96 1.06 2.45
C VAL A 13 -7.41 -0.07 3.35
N ASP A 14 -8.70 -0.06 3.67
CA ASP A 14 -9.35 -1.07 4.48
C ASP A 14 -10.14 -2.03 3.57
N LEU A 15 -9.69 -3.28 3.49
CA LEU A 15 -10.31 -4.35 2.70
C LEU A 15 -11.10 -5.28 3.62
N HIS A 16 -12.40 -5.40 3.38
CA HIS A 16 -13.31 -6.22 4.18
C HIS A 16 -13.88 -7.39 3.38
N GLY A 17 -14.19 -8.48 4.09
CA GLY A 17 -14.76 -9.68 3.49
C GLY A 17 -13.74 -10.48 2.66
N CYS A 18 -12.44 -10.33 2.96
CA CYS A 18 -11.35 -11.02 2.27
C CYS A 18 -11.38 -12.53 2.49
N ASP A 19 -10.82 -13.29 1.56
CA ASP A 19 -10.65 -14.74 1.70
C ASP A 19 -9.58 -15.07 2.76
N ALA A 20 -10.02 -15.63 3.90
CA ALA A 20 -9.16 -15.99 5.03
C ALA A 20 -8.07 -17.02 4.67
N SER A 21 -8.28 -17.86 3.65
CA SER A 21 -7.28 -18.83 3.17
C SER A 21 -6.13 -18.15 2.43
N VAL A 22 -6.39 -17.01 1.80
CA VAL A 22 -5.40 -16.19 1.10
C VAL A 22 -4.67 -15.29 2.10
N ILE A 23 -5.39 -14.56 2.94
CA ILE A 23 -4.79 -13.57 3.85
C ILE A 23 -4.17 -14.21 5.11
N GLY A 24 -4.33 -15.52 5.29
CA GLY A 24 -3.84 -16.25 6.45
C GLY A 24 -2.34 -16.56 6.43
N SER A 25 -1.71 -16.54 5.26
CA SER A 25 -0.33 -16.95 5.07
C SER A 25 0.53 -15.94 4.33
N VAL A 26 1.83 -15.91 4.65
CA VAL A 26 2.79 -14.96 4.10
C VAL A 26 2.91 -15.05 2.59
N GLU A 27 3.00 -16.24 2.02
CA GLU A 27 3.29 -16.43 0.59
C GLU A 27 2.27 -15.71 -0.33
N PRO A 28 0.96 -15.99 -0.27
CA PRO A 28 -0.03 -15.27 -1.08
C PRO A 28 -0.11 -13.77 -0.76
N THR A 29 0.02 -13.39 0.52
CA THR A 29 -0.02 -11.96 0.92
C THR A 29 1.17 -11.18 0.36
N GLN A 30 2.35 -11.77 0.41
CA GLN A 30 3.59 -11.20 -0.13
C GLN A 30 3.50 -11.07 -1.65
N GLU A 31 3.06 -12.11 -2.35
CA GLU A 31 2.90 -12.08 -3.81
C GLU A 31 1.93 -10.99 -4.25
N ALA A 32 0.78 -10.88 -3.57
CA ALA A 32 -0.21 -9.86 -3.85
C ALA A 32 0.36 -8.44 -3.66
N LEU A 33 1.04 -8.17 -2.54
CA LEU A 33 1.57 -6.84 -2.28
C LEU A 33 2.73 -6.45 -3.22
N LEU A 34 3.61 -7.40 -3.54
CA LEU A 34 4.70 -7.18 -4.51
C LEU A 34 4.15 -6.92 -5.93
N ALA A 35 3.11 -7.65 -6.33
CA ALA A 35 2.45 -7.44 -7.62
C ALA A 35 1.72 -6.08 -7.65
N ALA A 36 1.07 -5.67 -6.55
CA ALA A 36 0.44 -4.37 -6.42
C ALA A 36 1.46 -3.23 -6.57
N ALA A 37 2.58 -3.29 -5.85
CA ALA A 37 3.65 -2.30 -5.94
C ALA A 37 4.21 -2.19 -7.37
N LYS A 38 4.46 -3.31 -8.04
CA LYS A 38 4.93 -3.31 -9.45
C LYS A 38 3.90 -2.70 -10.41
N ARG A 39 2.61 -3.05 -10.24
CA ARG A 39 1.51 -2.52 -11.09
C ARG A 39 1.27 -1.03 -10.87
N CYS A 40 1.56 -0.52 -9.66
CA CYS A 40 1.55 0.90 -9.34
C CYS A 40 2.65 1.70 -10.07
N GLY A 41 3.67 1.00 -10.61
CA GLY A 41 4.86 1.61 -11.21
C GLY A 41 5.99 1.86 -10.20
N SER A 42 5.92 1.28 -9.00
CA SER A 42 6.93 1.48 -7.97
C SER A 42 8.18 0.63 -8.21
N THR A 43 9.34 1.22 -7.92
CA THR A 43 10.62 0.50 -7.86
C THR A 43 10.81 -0.06 -6.46
N ILE A 44 10.79 -1.39 -6.33
CA ILE A 44 10.99 -2.09 -5.06
C ILE A 44 12.47 -2.11 -4.69
N ILE A 45 12.81 -1.63 -3.50
CA ILE A 45 14.17 -1.65 -2.94
C ILE A 45 14.36 -2.88 -2.06
N LYS A 46 13.44 -3.11 -1.12
CA LYS A 46 13.50 -4.22 -0.15
C LYS A 46 12.10 -4.52 0.37
N TYR A 47 11.89 -5.74 0.84
CA TYR A 47 10.65 -6.10 1.52
C TYR A 47 10.93 -7.03 2.71
N PHE A 48 10.00 -7.05 3.65
CA PHE A 48 10.02 -7.92 4.82
C PHE A 48 8.60 -8.32 5.19
N PHE A 49 8.38 -9.62 5.43
CA PHE A 49 7.10 -10.17 5.82
C PHE A 49 7.28 -11.09 7.04
N HIS A 50 6.28 -11.09 7.92
CA HIS A 50 6.25 -11.89 9.12
C HIS A 50 4.94 -12.68 9.19
N GLN A 51 5.06 -13.99 9.39
CA GLN A 51 3.93 -14.89 9.67
C GLN A 51 3.66 -14.91 11.18
N PHE A 52 2.44 -14.56 11.58
CA PHE A 52 1.96 -14.78 12.94
C PHE A 52 1.38 -16.19 13.12
N SER A 53 1.30 -16.61 14.38
CA SER A 53 0.68 -17.86 14.81
C SER A 53 -0.60 -17.57 15.60
N PRO A 54 -1.73 -18.24 15.32
CA PRO A 54 -1.87 -19.35 14.35
C PRO A 54 -1.97 -18.90 12.89
N THR A 55 -2.41 -17.67 12.61
CA THR A 55 -2.58 -17.11 11.27
C THR A 55 -2.31 -15.61 11.26
N GLY A 56 -2.21 -15.02 10.07
CA GLY A 56 -2.08 -13.58 9.87
C GLY A 56 -0.66 -13.14 9.54
N VAL A 57 -0.55 -11.98 8.90
CA VAL A 57 0.66 -11.49 8.25
C VAL A 57 0.83 -10.00 8.51
N SER A 58 2.06 -9.60 8.81
CA SER A 58 2.53 -8.22 8.67
C SER A 58 3.56 -8.15 7.57
N GLY A 59 3.49 -7.15 6.70
CA GLY A 59 4.45 -6.96 5.61
C GLY A 59 4.74 -5.50 5.34
N VAL A 60 5.94 -5.22 4.86
CA VAL A 60 6.34 -3.91 4.33
C VAL A 60 7.22 -4.06 3.10
N ILE A 61 6.99 -3.20 2.12
CA ILE A 61 7.80 -3.03 0.93
C ILE A 61 8.32 -1.59 0.95
N LEU A 62 9.65 -1.46 1.01
CA LEU A 62 10.35 -0.20 0.79
C LEU A 62 10.46 0.03 -0.71
N ILE A 63 9.99 1.20 -1.16
CA ILE A 63 10.14 1.69 -2.51
C ILE A 63 10.95 3.00 -2.48
N ALA A 64 11.36 3.52 -3.64
CA ALA A 64 12.02 4.82 -3.69
C ALA A 64 11.13 5.88 -2.99
N GLU A 65 11.64 6.45 -1.89
CA GLU A 65 11.06 7.56 -1.12
C GLU A 65 9.73 7.31 -0.39
N SER A 66 9.24 6.07 -0.33
CA SER A 66 7.95 5.77 0.32
C SER A 66 7.79 4.27 0.64
N HIS A 67 6.58 3.74 0.80
CA HIS A 67 6.37 2.35 1.18
C HIS A 67 4.97 1.81 0.86
N PHE A 68 4.86 0.48 0.87
CA PHE A 68 3.60 -0.23 1.03
C PHE A 68 3.67 -1.04 2.33
N SER A 69 2.62 -1.05 3.15
CA SER A 69 2.50 -2.00 4.28
C SER A 69 1.19 -2.75 4.24
N VAL A 70 1.17 -3.92 4.87
CA VAL A 70 -0.02 -4.77 5.01
C VAL A 70 -0.09 -5.39 6.39
N HIS A 71 -1.29 -5.43 6.94
CA HIS A 71 -1.65 -6.19 8.13
C HIS A 71 -2.94 -6.95 7.87
N THR A 72 -2.96 -8.24 8.18
CA THR A 72 -4.13 -9.11 7.92
C THR A 72 -4.70 -9.67 9.22
N TRP A 73 -6.02 -9.76 9.30
CA TRP A 73 -6.79 -10.44 10.36
C TRP A 73 -7.73 -11.47 9.71
N PRO A 74 -7.23 -12.69 9.40
CA PRO A 74 -8.02 -13.74 8.77
C PRO A 74 -9.31 -14.10 9.52
N GLU A 75 -9.27 -14.06 10.85
CA GLU A 75 -10.41 -14.28 11.75
C GLU A 75 -11.53 -13.24 11.60
N ASN A 76 -11.22 -12.08 11.02
CA ASN A 76 -12.16 -11.01 10.73
C ASN A 76 -12.35 -10.77 9.23
N ASN A 77 -11.77 -11.61 8.37
CA ASN A 77 -11.78 -11.43 6.91
C ASN A 77 -11.35 -10.00 6.52
N PHE A 78 -10.32 -9.47 7.19
CA PHE A 78 -9.93 -8.07 7.10
C PHE A 78 -8.45 -7.90 6.77
N VAL A 79 -8.14 -6.91 5.93
CA VAL A 79 -6.77 -6.48 5.63
C VAL A 79 -6.70 -4.96 5.64
N ALA A 80 -5.73 -4.42 6.36
CA ALA A 80 -5.34 -3.02 6.25
C ALA A 80 -4.09 -2.92 5.37
N VAL A 81 -4.13 -2.04 4.38
CA VAL A 81 -3.00 -1.74 3.49
C VAL A 81 -2.72 -0.24 3.51
N ASP A 82 -1.45 0.11 3.62
CA ASP A 82 -0.96 1.46 3.40
C ASP A 82 -0.26 1.49 2.04
N ILE A 83 -0.61 2.46 1.18
CA ILE A 83 0.06 2.73 -0.08
C ILE A 83 0.52 4.18 -0.03
N TYR A 84 1.79 4.40 0.30
CA TYR A 84 2.39 5.72 0.24
C TYR A 84 3.24 5.80 -1.03
N THR A 85 2.96 6.77 -1.90
CA THR A 85 3.69 6.97 -3.15
C THR A 85 4.00 8.45 -3.38
N SER A 86 5.19 8.74 -3.91
CA SER A 86 5.60 10.04 -4.42
C SER A 86 5.62 10.05 -5.96
N GLY A 87 5.38 11.22 -6.57
CA GLY A 87 5.45 11.43 -8.01
C GLY A 87 4.16 11.17 -8.80
N GLU A 88 3.96 11.93 -9.87
CA GLU A 88 2.73 11.94 -10.68
C GLU A 88 2.49 10.68 -11.53
N VAL A 89 3.51 9.82 -11.68
CA VAL A 89 3.46 8.64 -12.54
C VAL A 89 2.83 7.43 -11.83
N MET A 90 2.85 7.40 -10.49
CA MET A 90 2.34 6.27 -9.72
C MET A 90 0.81 6.16 -9.80
N LYS A 91 0.30 4.94 -9.89
CA LYS A 91 -1.14 4.65 -10.08
C LYS A 91 -1.70 3.85 -8.89
N PRO A 92 -1.92 4.50 -7.73
CA PRO A 92 -2.37 3.82 -6.51
C PRO A 92 -3.71 3.12 -6.69
N ASP A 93 -4.63 3.67 -7.48
CA ASP A 93 -5.93 3.04 -7.76
C ASP A 93 -5.78 1.66 -8.44
N ILE A 94 -4.76 1.47 -9.28
CA ILE A 94 -4.48 0.16 -9.91
C ILE A 94 -4.02 -0.84 -8.85
N ALA A 95 -3.18 -0.41 -7.90
CA ALA A 95 -2.73 -1.25 -6.80
C ALA A 95 -3.90 -1.64 -5.88
N ILE A 96 -4.76 -0.67 -5.54
CA ILE A 96 -5.94 -0.90 -4.70
C ILE A 96 -6.90 -1.89 -5.36
N ALA A 97 -7.25 -1.67 -6.63
CA ALA A 97 -8.14 -2.57 -7.37
C ALA A 97 -7.55 -3.98 -7.47
N PHE A 98 -6.24 -4.09 -7.75
CA PHE A 98 -5.57 -5.38 -7.79
C PHE A 98 -5.58 -6.10 -6.44
N LEU A 99 -5.36 -5.39 -5.32
CA LEU A 99 -5.40 -5.98 -3.98
C LEU A 99 -6.82 -6.40 -3.58
N GLN A 100 -7.83 -5.64 -3.99
CA GLN A 100 -9.24 -6.03 -3.82
C GLN A 100 -9.50 -7.40 -4.47
N ASP A 101 -9.09 -7.56 -5.73
CA ASP A 101 -9.26 -8.81 -6.46
C ASP A 101 -8.42 -9.94 -5.85
N ALA A 102 -7.14 -9.68 -5.56
CA ALA A 102 -6.19 -10.67 -5.04
C ALA A 102 -6.60 -11.23 -3.67
N PHE A 103 -7.18 -10.39 -2.81
CA PHE A 103 -7.68 -10.81 -1.50
C PHE A 103 -9.15 -11.21 -1.51
N ASN A 104 -9.81 -11.17 -2.67
CA ASN A 104 -11.25 -11.40 -2.83
C ASN A 104 -12.08 -10.55 -1.85
N ALA A 105 -11.71 -9.28 -1.70
CA ALA A 105 -12.35 -8.36 -0.77
C ALA A 105 -13.70 -7.91 -1.33
N GLN A 106 -14.75 -8.05 -0.52
CA GLN A 106 -16.12 -7.69 -0.90
C GLN A 106 -16.37 -6.19 -0.83
N ARG A 107 -15.57 -5.47 -0.03
CA ARG A 107 -15.72 -4.04 0.19
C ARG A 107 -14.37 -3.41 0.46
N VAL A 108 -14.16 -2.23 -0.09
CA VAL A 108 -12.93 -1.44 0.08
C VAL A 108 -13.31 -0.05 0.56
N GLU A 109 -12.67 0.40 1.63
CA GLU A 109 -12.68 1.80 2.06
C GLU A 109 -11.30 2.40 1.83
N VAL A 110 -11.23 3.62 1.31
CA VAL A 110 -9.97 4.30 1.00
C VAL A 110 -10.00 5.69 1.61
N PHE A 111 -8.99 6.00 2.41
CA PHE A 111 -8.73 7.34 2.90
C PHE A 111 -7.41 7.87 2.35
N ARG A 112 -7.44 9.03 1.69
CA ARG A 112 -6.24 9.66 1.13
C ARG A 112 -5.76 10.80 2.03
N VAL A 113 -4.46 10.79 2.31
CA VAL A 113 -3.75 11.84 3.04
C VAL A 113 -2.61 12.37 2.17
N THR A 114 -2.69 13.63 1.77
CA THR A 114 -1.56 14.32 1.13
C THR A 114 -0.47 14.58 2.16
N ARG A 115 0.77 14.23 1.82
CA ARG A 115 1.92 14.27 2.73
C ARG A 115 2.81 15.45 2.38
N GLY A 116 2.95 16.36 3.34
CA GLY A 116 3.78 17.56 3.29
C GLY A 116 3.50 18.44 2.08
N GLN A 117 2.42 19.21 2.18
CA GLN A 117 2.15 20.30 1.26
C GLN A 117 3.24 21.36 1.38
N ILE A 118 3.86 21.70 0.25
CA ILE A 118 4.95 22.66 0.15
C ILE A 118 4.38 23.93 -0.46
N GLU A 119 4.59 25.06 0.20
CA GLU A 119 4.35 26.37 -0.40
C GLU A 119 5.36 26.59 -1.53
N ALA A 120 4.89 27.00 -2.70
CA ALA A 120 5.72 27.18 -3.89
C ALA A 120 6.97 28.04 -3.56
N GLY A 121 8.16 27.45 -3.69
CA GLY A 121 9.46 28.11 -3.49
C GLY A 121 10.32 27.63 -2.30
N ALA A 122 9.92 26.58 -1.57
CA ALA A 122 10.65 26.08 -0.39
C ALA A 122 11.42 24.75 -0.59
N ILE A 123 11.46 24.17 -1.79
CA ILE A 123 12.22 22.92 -2.02
C ILE A 123 13.72 23.23 -2.04
N GLN A 124 14.44 22.70 -1.05
CA GLN A 124 15.88 22.44 -1.17
C GLN A 124 16.03 21.04 -1.76
N ASP A 125 16.71 20.95 -2.90
CA ASP A 125 17.10 19.67 -3.50
C ASP A 125 17.95 18.88 -2.49
N HIS A 126 17.50 17.68 -2.15
CA HIS A 126 18.34 16.71 -1.46
C HIS A 126 18.88 15.74 -2.52
N GLU A 127 20.19 15.89 -2.80
CA GLU A 127 20.99 14.96 -3.62
C GLU A 127 21.00 13.52 -3.07
#